data_AF-A0A1V6A0F8-F1
#
_entry.id   AF-A0A1V6A0F8-F1
#
_cell.length_a   1.000
_cell.length_b   1.000
_cell.length_c   1.000
_cell.angle_alpha   90.00
_cell.angle_beta   90.00
_cell.angle_gamma   90.00
#
_symmetry.space_group_name_H-M   'P 1'
#
loop_
_entity.id
_entity.type
_entity.pdbx_description
1 polymer ?
#
loop_
_entity_poly.entity_id
_entity_poly.type
_entity_poly.pdbx_seq_one_letter_code
_entity_poly.pdbx_strand_id
1 'polypeptide(L)'
;MLIAVDPGTDKFGWAVTTDSGDLLLSGVSALGELEAWAAAVLEGDFTYLDESAIERSDAEDSRTFPGFVIVGSGTGSAACVKRLVSAGLRVEQVPEEYSSERGRAIYWQIHPPRGLQRLIPRGLLVPPRSVDDLAAWSLVLRRVGRDDSARIRRKD
;
A
#
# COMPACT_ATOMS: atom_id res chain seq x y z
N MET A 1 1.75 14.19 2.97
CA MET A 1 1.88 12.76 2.59
C MET A 1 1.00 11.85 3.44
N LEU A 2 0.62 10.69 2.90
CA LEU A 2 -0.09 9.62 3.62
C LEU A 2 0.72 8.31 3.56
N ILE A 3 0.60 7.49 4.59
CA ILE A 3 1.19 6.15 4.63
C ILE A 3 0.12 5.14 5.01
N ALA A 4 0.11 3.99 4.34
CA ALA A 4 -0.71 2.85 4.72
C ALA A 4 0.12 1.57 4.88
N VAL A 5 -0.39 0.67 5.72
CA VAL A 5 0.12 -0.68 5.97
C VAL A 5 -1.01 -1.68 5.82
N ASP A 6 -0.77 -2.72 5.02
CA ASP A 6 -1.61 -3.92 4.89
C ASP A 6 -0.94 -5.06 5.65
N PRO A 7 -1.38 -5.33 6.90
CA PRO A 7 -0.73 -6.33 7.75
C PRO A 7 -1.04 -7.75 7.28
N GLY A 8 -0.06 -8.63 7.42
CA GLY A 8 -0.21 -10.08 7.27
C GLY A 8 0.42 -10.82 8.45
N THR A 9 0.45 -12.15 8.37
CA THR A 9 1.00 -13.01 9.44
C THR A 9 2.52 -12.89 9.56
N ASP A 10 3.23 -12.96 8.43
CA ASP A 10 4.71 -13.02 8.40
C ASP A 10 5.36 -11.81 7.73
N LYS A 11 4.55 -10.98 7.06
CA LYS A 11 4.96 -9.82 6.27
C LYS A 11 3.87 -8.76 6.29
N PHE A 12 4.20 -7.57 5.83
CA PHE A 12 3.24 -6.50 5.62
C PHE A 12 3.55 -5.75 4.34
N GLY A 13 2.49 -5.36 3.62
CA GLY A 13 2.59 -4.40 2.54
C GLY A 13 2.56 -2.99 3.10
N TRP A 14 3.28 -2.07 2.47
CA TRP A 14 3.25 -0.66 2.84
C TRP A 14 3.26 0.23 1.60
N ALA A 15 2.64 1.39 1.71
CA ALA A 15 2.59 2.38 0.65
C ALA A 15 2.74 3.79 1.22
N VAL A 16 3.53 4.61 0.55
CA VAL A 16 3.77 6.03 0.82
C VAL A 16 3.23 6.82 -0.36
N THR A 17 2.41 7.83 -0.10
CA THR A 17 1.74 8.62 -1.14
C THR A 17 1.77 10.10 -0.83
N THR A 18 1.41 10.90 -1.83
CA THR A 18 1.02 12.30 -1.62
C THR A 18 -0.27 12.39 -0.79
N ASP A 19 -0.61 13.59 -0.32
CA ASP A 19 -1.91 13.84 0.35
C ASP A 19 -3.11 13.61 -0.56
N SER A 20 -2.90 13.69 -1.88
CA SER A 20 -3.89 13.39 -2.91
C SER A 20 -4.02 11.88 -3.21
N GLY A 21 -3.16 11.06 -2.61
CA GLY A 21 -3.14 9.60 -2.80
C GLY A 21 -2.36 9.11 -4.02
N ASP A 22 -1.56 9.96 -4.67
CA ASP A 22 -0.67 9.53 -5.74
C ASP A 22 0.53 8.78 -5.15
N LEU A 23 0.86 7.63 -5.73
CA LEU A 23 1.93 6.76 -5.21
C LEU A 23 3.28 7.45 -5.31
N LEU A 24 4.04 7.41 -4.21
CA LEU A 24 5.46 7.80 -4.16
C LEU A 24 6.33 6.53 -4.12
N LEU A 25 6.12 5.70 -3.11
CA LEU A 25 6.83 4.43 -2.88
C LEU A 25 5.86 3.37 -2.39
N SER A 26 6.08 2.11 -2.73
CA SER A 26 5.43 1.00 -2.01
C SER A 26 6.31 -0.23 -2.00
N GLY A 27 6.15 -1.08 -0.99
CA GLY A 27 6.97 -2.27 -0.81
C GLY A 27 6.31 -3.29 0.10
N VAL A 28 6.95 -4.46 0.21
CA VAL A 28 6.55 -5.54 1.10
C VAL A 28 7.75 -5.91 1.96
N SER A 29 7.58 -5.87 3.27
CA SER A 29 8.64 -6.12 4.26
C SER A 29 8.25 -7.25 5.20
N ALA A 30 9.25 -7.90 5.81
CA ALA A 30 8.99 -8.96 6.78
C ALA A 30 8.41 -8.36 8.07
N LEU A 31 7.47 -9.06 8.72
CA LEU A 31 6.86 -8.55 9.95
C LEU A 31 7.89 -8.41 11.09
N GLY A 32 9.04 -9.09 11.01
CA GLY A 32 10.17 -8.89 11.93
C GLY A 32 10.88 -7.54 11.78
N GLU A 33 10.69 -6.82 10.66
CA GLU A 33 11.32 -5.53 10.37
C GLU A 33 10.42 -4.34 10.71
N LEU A 34 9.22 -4.59 11.24
CA LEU A 34 8.18 -3.58 11.45
C LEU A 34 8.65 -2.40 12.32
N GLU A 35 9.42 -2.63 13.38
CA GLU A 35 9.94 -1.56 14.24
C GLU A 35 11.01 -0.72 13.54
N ALA A 36 11.90 -1.35 12.77
CA ALA A 36 12.92 -0.64 11.99
C ALA A 36 12.24 0.23 10.91
N TRP A 37 11.25 -0.33 10.23
CA TRP A 37 10.43 0.40 9.27
C TRP A 37 9.67 1.56 9.94
N ALA A 38 9.07 1.34 11.12
CA ALA A 38 8.37 2.39 11.86
C ALA A 38 9.31 3.52 12.30
N ALA A 39 10.53 3.20 12.72
CA ALA A 39 11.55 4.19 13.05
C ALA A 39 11.93 5.02 11.82
N ALA A 40 12.16 4.37 10.67
CA ALA A 40 12.45 5.06 9.41
C ALA A 40 11.32 6.02 9.00
N VAL A 41 10.05 5.62 9.19
CA VAL A 41 8.89 6.50 8.96
C VAL A 41 8.89 7.71 9.90
N LEU A 42 9.15 7.52 11.19
CA LEU A 42 9.16 8.59 12.19
C LEU A 42 10.30 9.60 11.98
N GLU A 43 11.47 9.10 11.61
CA GLU A 43 12.67 9.92 11.34
C GLU A 43 12.65 10.56 9.95
N GLY A 44 11.77 10.06 9.09
CA GLY A 44 11.67 10.44 7.70
C GLY A 44 12.83 10.00 6.83
N ASP A 45 13.36 8.81 7.11
CA ASP A 45 14.40 8.18 6.33
C ASP A 45 13.83 7.58 5.03
N PHE A 46 13.74 8.44 4.01
CA PHE A 46 13.37 8.02 2.65
C PHE A 46 14.40 7.08 2.02
N THR A 47 15.65 7.06 2.47
CA THR A 47 16.67 6.18 1.88
C THR A 47 16.35 4.74 2.23
N TYR A 48 16.06 4.46 3.50
CA TYR A 48 15.64 3.13 3.96
C TYR A 48 14.38 2.63 3.23
N LEU A 49 13.39 3.50 3.08
CA LEU A 49 12.14 3.16 2.39
C LEU A 49 12.37 2.97 0.89
N ASP A 50 13.18 3.81 0.26
CA ASP A 50 13.48 3.68 -1.17
C ASP A 50 14.26 2.40 -1.46
N GLU A 51 15.25 2.02 -0.64
CA GLU A 51 16.02 0.78 -0.84
C GLU A 51 15.15 -0.49 -0.81
N SER A 52 14.07 -0.46 -0.01
CA SER A 52 13.13 -1.58 0.15
C SER A 52 11.89 -1.49 -0.75
N ALA A 53 11.74 -0.42 -1.55
CA ALA A 53 10.57 -0.22 -2.41
C ALA A 53 10.55 -1.17 -3.63
N ILE A 54 9.34 -1.59 -4.00
CA ILE A 54 9.03 -2.33 -5.22
C ILE A 54 8.60 -1.35 -6.32
N GLU A 55 7.61 -0.49 -6.03
CA GLU A 55 7.14 0.54 -6.95
C GLU A 55 7.64 1.91 -6.52
N ARG A 56 8.05 2.72 -7.49
CA ARG A 56 8.56 4.09 -7.29
C ARG A 56 7.97 5.03 -8.33
N SER A 57 7.79 6.28 -7.94
CA SER A 57 7.29 7.35 -8.79
C SER A 57 8.15 8.60 -8.61
N ASP A 58 8.34 9.35 -9.69
CA ASP A 58 9.06 10.63 -9.69
C ASP A 58 8.22 11.79 -9.13
N ALA A 59 7.06 11.50 -8.53
CA ALA A 59 6.18 12.54 -7.99
C ALA A 59 6.89 13.32 -6.85
N GLU A 60 6.94 14.64 -7.01
CA GLU A 60 7.50 15.55 -6.01
C GLU A 60 6.46 15.85 -4.91
N ASP A 61 6.84 15.65 -3.65
CA ASP A 61 6.07 16.11 -2.50
C ASP A 61 7.00 16.57 -1.38
N SER A 62 6.47 17.40 -0.50
CA SER A 62 7.02 17.73 0.81
C SER A 62 7.38 16.44 1.55
N ARG A 63 8.68 16.17 1.73
CA ARG A 63 9.26 14.99 2.41
C ARG A 63 8.99 14.98 3.93
N THR A 64 7.79 15.38 4.35
CA THR A 64 7.39 15.39 5.75
C THR A 64 6.40 14.25 5.97
N PHE A 65 6.83 13.28 6.77
CA PHE A 65 6.00 12.13 7.07
C PHE A 65 4.84 12.51 7.99
N PRO A 66 3.65 11.92 7.77
CA PRO A 66 2.57 12.04 8.72
C PRO A 66 2.96 11.36 10.03
N GLY A 67 2.67 11.99 11.17
CA GLY A 67 2.80 11.37 12.50
C GLY A 67 1.79 10.25 12.77
N PHE A 68 1.18 9.68 11.73
CA PHE A 68 0.23 8.58 11.79
C PHE A 68 0.35 7.68 10.55
N VAL A 69 -0.07 6.43 10.71
CA VAL A 69 -0.16 5.44 9.63
C VAL A 69 -1.58 4.89 9.55
N ILE A 70 -2.06 4.70 8.32
CA ILE A 70 -3.31 4.00 8.04
C ILE A 70 -3.01 2.51 8.11
N VAL A 71 -3.77 1.75 8.88
CA VAL A 71 -3.58 0.30 8.99
C VAL A 71 -4.89 -0.38 8.65
N GLY A 72 -4.84 -1.31 7.73
CA GLY A 72 -6.02 -2.09 7.42
C GLY A 72 -6.37 -3.05 8.57
N SER A 73 -7.66 -3.32 8.74
CA SER A 73 -8.19 -4.16 9.83
C SER A 73 -8.13 -5.66 9.56
N GLY A 74 -7.33 -6.11 8.59
CA GLY A 74 -7.25 -7.50 8.12
C GLY A 74 -6.50 -8.45 9.06
N THR A 75 -6.04 -9.56 8.51
CA THR A 75 -5.34 -10.62 9.27
C THR A 75 -4.04 -10.10 9.86
N GLY A 76 -3.78 -10.35 11.15
CA GLY A 76 -2.54 -9.90 11.80
C GLY A 76 -2.52 -8.42 12.20
N SER A 77 -3.58 -7.66 11.90
CA SER A 77 -3.71 -6.23 12.22
C SER A 77 -3.52 -5.93 13.70
N ALA A 78 -4.12 -6.68 14.62
CA ALA A 78 -4.01 -6.42 16.06
C ALA A 78 -2.55 -6.43 16.58
N ALA A 79 -1.74 -7.40 16.11
CA ALA A 79 -0.33 -7.48 16.48
C ALA A 79 0.49 -6.36 15.84
N CYS A 80 0.24 -6.07 14.57
CA CYS A 80 0.87 -4.98 13.83
C CYS A 80 0.60 -3.62 14.50
N VAL A 81 -0.67 -3.30 14.74
CA VAL A 81 -1.12 -2.06 15.41
C VAL A 81 -0.43 -1.89 16.77
N LYS A 82 -0.39 -2.95 17.59
CA LYS A 82 0.26 -2.89 18.90
C LYS A 82 1.74 -2.52 18.80
N ARG A 83 2.46 -3.09 17.83
CA ARG A 83 3.89 -2.84 17.62
C ARG A 83 4.15 -1.44 17.08
N LEU A 84 3.34 -0.98 16.11
CA LEU A 84 3.40 0.38 15.56
C LEU A 84 3.14 1.44 16.65
N VAL A 85 2.12 1.23 17.49
CA VAL A 85 1.83 2.13 18.62
C VAL A 85 2.97 2.12 19.65
N SER A 86 3.53 0.95 19.94
CA SER A 86 4.69 0.83 20.85
C SER A 86 5.94 1.54 20.30
N ALA A 87 6.10 1.60 18.97
CA ALA A 87 7.16 2.33 18.29
C ALA A 87 6.92 3.85 18.26
N GLY A 88 5.75 4.34 18.70
CA GLY A 88 5.42 5.77 18.76
C GLY A 88 4.58 6.29 17.60
N LEU A 89 4.18 5.44 16.65
CA LEU A 89 3.28 5.82 15.56
C LEU A 89 1.83 5.88 16.03
N ARG A 90 1.12 6.93 15.64
CA ARG A 90 -0.34 6.93 15.73
C ARG A 90 -0.91 6.05 14.64
N VAL A 91 -1.95 5.28 14.95
CA VAL A 91 -2.57 4.37 13.98
C VAL A 91 -4.01 4.75 13.74
N GLU A 92 -4.38 4.92 12.47
CA GLU A 92 -5.76 5.02 12.01
C GLU A 92 -6.16 3.68 11.38
N GLN A 93 -7.01 2.91 12.06
CA GLN A 93 -7.50 1.64 11.51
C GLN A 93 -8.64 1.88 10.53
N VAL A 94 -8.54 1.26 9.34
CA VAL A 94 -9.57 1.34 8.29
C VAL A 94 -10.09 -0.07 7.99
N PRO A 95 -11.42 -0.26 7.90
CA PRO A 95 -11.98 -1.55 7.51
C PRO A 95 -11.45 -2.04 6.16
N GLU A 96 -10.93 -3.26 6.13
CA GLU A 96 -10.51 -3.94 4.90
C GLU A 96 -11.64 -4.83 4.37
N GLU A 97 -12.08 -4.58 3.14
CA GLU A 97 -12.86 -5.56 2.37
C GLU A 97 -12.18 -5.75 1.02
N TYR A 98 -11.86 -7.00 0.67
CA TYR A 98 -11.30 -7.40 -0.63
C TYR A 98 -9.96 -6.70 -0.99
N SER A 99 -9.08 -6.48 0.00
CA SER A 99 -7.78 -5.79 -0.16
C SER A 99 -6.90 -6.44 -1.24
N SER A 100 -6.83 -7.77 -1.28
CA SER A 100 -6.06 -8.51 -2.31
C SER A 100 -6.63 -8.34 -3.73
N GLU A 101 -7.96 -8.28 -3.88
CA GLU A 101 -8.58 -8.07 -5.19
C GLU A 101 -8.30 -6.66 -5.71
N ARG A 102 -8.35 -5.66 -4.83
CA ARG A 102 -8.02 -4.27 -5.15
C ARG A 102 -6.55 -4.10 -5.50
N GLY A 103 -5.64 -4.69 -4.71
CA GLY A 103 -4.21 -4.70 -5.02
C GLY A 103 -3.92 -5.28 -6.40
N ARG A 104 -4.60 -6.37 -6.77
CA ARG A 104 -4.50 -6.96 -8.11
C ARG A 104 -5.07 -6.07 -9.21
N ALA A 105 -6.20 -5.40 -8.95
CA ALA A 105 -6.77 -4.46 -9.90
C ALA A 105 -5.82 -3.28 -10.15
N ILE A 106 -5.21 -2.74 -9.09
CA ILE A 106 -4.19 -1.68 -9.16
C ILE A 106 -2.97 -2.17 -9.94
N TYR A 107 -2.46 -3.38 -9.66
CA TYR A 107 -1.31 -3.96 -10.35
C TYR A 107 -1.50 -3.93 -11.87
N TRP A 108 -2.64 -4.40 -12.37
CA TRP A 108 -2.91 -4.42 -13.81
C TRP A 108 -3.23 -3.05 -14.43
N GLN A 109 -3.47 -2.02 -13.62
CA GLN A 109 -3.58 -0.63 -14.11
C GLN A 109 -2.20 -0.02 -14.37
N ILE A 110 -1.25 -0.23 -13.45
CA ILE A 110 0.11 0.29 -13.58
C ILE A 110 1.01 -0.59 -14.45
N HIS A 111 0.74 -1.90 -14.49
CA HIS A 111 1.42 -2.90 -15.32
C HIS A 111 0.44 -3.55 -16.31
N PRO A 112 0.00 -2.84 -17.36
CA PRO A 112 -1.01 -3.36 -18.28
C PRO A 112 -0.54 -4.67 -18.95
N PRO A 113 -1.42 -5.70 -19.05
CA PRO A 113 -1.04 -7.00 -19.59
C PRO A 113 -0.60 -6.89 -21.05
N ARG A 114 0.45 -7.62 -21.41
CA ARG A 114 1.07 -7.59 -22.75
C ARG A 114 0.96 -8.94 -23.45
N GLY A 115 1.04 -8.94 -24.78
CA GLY A 115 0.99 -10.16 -25.59
C GLY A 115 -0.30 -10.97 -25.38
N LEU A 116 -0.17 -12.29 -25.20
CA LEU A 116 -1.29 -13.20 -25.00
C LEU A 116 -2.12 -12.90 -23.75
N GLN A 117 -1.52 -12.31 -22.71
CA GLN A 117 -2.24 -11.92 -21.49
C GLN A 117 -3.32 -10.88 -21.77
N ARG A 118 -3.23 -10.11 -22.87
CA ARG A 118 -4.26 -9.15 -23.27
C ARG A 118 -5.60 -9.81 -23.66
N LEU A 119 -5.57 -11.10 -24.01
CA LEU A 119 -6.78 -11.87 -24.36
C LEU A 119 -7.45 -12.50 -23.14
N ILE A 120 -6.79 -12.51 -21.99
CA ILE A 120 -7.31 -13.09 -20.76
C ILE A 120 -8.08 -12.02 -19.98
N PRO A 121 -9.32 -12.28 -19.54
CA PRO A 121 -10.06 -11.36 -18.68
C PRO A 121 -9.24 -10.99 -17.44
N ARG A 122 -9.23 -9.71 -17.05
CA ARG A 122 -8.44 -9.20 -15.90
C ARG A 122 -8.72 -9.98 -14.60
N GLY A 123 -9.95 -10.43 -14.40
CA GLY A 123 -10.34 -11.23 -13.25
C GLY A 123 -9.65 -12.60 -13.17
N LEU A 124 -9.08 -13.11 -14.26
CA LEU A 124 -8.35 -14.39 -14.32
C LEU A 124 -6.83 -14.21 -14.34
N LEU A 125 -6.34 -12.99 -14.54
CA LEU A 125 -4.91 -12.71 -14.56
C LEU A 125 -4.31 -12.68 -13.16
N VAL A 126 -3.30 -13.49 -12.91
CA VAL A 126 -2.57 -13.54 -11.62
C VAL A 126 -1.28 -12.72 -11.74
N PRO A 127 -1.07 -11.69 -10.89
CA PRO A 127 0.18 -10.96 -10.85
C PRO A 127 1.38 -11.89 -10.58
N PRO A 128 2.54 -11.65 -11.20
CA PRO A 128 3.75 -12.45 -10.98
C PRO A 128 4.44 -12.17 -9.62
N ARG A 129 3.90 -11.27 -8.80
CA ARG A 129 4.40 -10.91 -7.46
C ARG A 129 3.24 -10.76 -6.46
N SER A 130 3.57 -10.76 -5.16
CA SER A 130 2.61 -10.33 -4.13
C SER A 130 2.13 -8.91 -4.41
N VAL A 131 0.90 -8.59 -4.03
CA VAL A 131 0.29 -7.25 -4.25
C VAL A 131 -0.11 -6.57 -2.94
N ASP A 132 0.48 -6.99 -1.82
CA ASP A 132 0.16 -6.49 -0.47
C ASP A 132 0.53 -5.00 -0.34
N ASP A 133 1.61 -4.58 -1.00
CA ASP A 133 2.03 -3.17 -1.17
C ASP A 133 0.93 -2.33 -1.86
N LEU A 134 0.33 -2.88 -2.91
CA LEU A 134 -0.75 -2.23 -3.65
C LEU A 134 -2.09 -2.32 -2.91
N ALA A 135 -2.29 -3.35 -2.09
CA ALA A 135 -3.40 -3.44 -1.15
C ALA A 135 -3.30 -2.31 -0.11
N ALA A 136 -2.11 -2.05 0.44
CA ALA A 136 -1.85 -0.91 1.30
C ALA A 136 -2.14 0.42 0.58
N TRP A 137 -1.69 0.59 -0.67
CA TRP A 137 -2.02 1.78 -1.46
C TRP A 137 -3.54 1.96 -1.64
N SER A 138 -4.29 0.86 -1.83
CA SER A 138 -5.76 0.93 -1.94
C SER A 138 -6.44 1.49 -0.68
N LEU A 139 -5.85 1.30 0.50
CA LEU A 139 -6.35 1.89 1.75
C LEU A 139 -6.25 3.43 1.71
N VAL A 140 -5.13 3.95 1.21
CA VAL A 140 -4.96 5.40 1.01
C VAL A 140 -6.00 5.90 0.02
N LEU A 141 -6.14 5.25 -1.15
CA LEU A 141 -7.09 5.67 -2.17
C LEU A 141 -8.52 5.71 -1.62
N ARG A 142 -8.91 4.73 -0.81
CA ARG A 142 -10.20 4.73 -0.10
C ARG A 142 -10.32 5.91 0.86
N ARG A 143 -9.28 6.16 1.65
CA ARG A 143 -9.26 7.24 2.63
C ARG A 143 -9.39 8.63 2.01
N VAL A 144 -8.87 8.83 0.80
CA VAL A 144 -8.99 10.10 0.05
C VAL A 144 -10.18 10.13 -0.93
N GLY A 145 -11.04 9.10 -0.92
CA GLY A 145 -12.23 9.04 -1.77
C GLY A 145 -11.95 8.78 -3.25
N ARG A 146 -10.81 8.17 -3.58
CA ARG A 146 -10.39 7.78 -4.95
C ARG A 146 -10.60 6.29 -5.26
N ASP A 147 -11.24 5.54 -4.37
CA ASP A 147 -11.58 4.11 -4.50
C ASP A 147 -12.77 3.84 -5.44
N ASP A 148 -13.05 4.77 -6.35
CA ASP A 148 -14.24 4.74 -7.20
C ASP A 148 -14.21 3.58 -8.21
N SER A 149 -14.83 2.50 -7.77
CA SER A 149 -15.29 1.34 -8.55
C SER A 149 -16.24 1.74 -9.70
N ALA A 150 -16.72 3.00 -9.74
CA ALA A 150 -17.63 3.53 -10.75
C ALA A 150 -16.94 3.97 -12.07
N ARG A 151 -15.63 4.26 -12.09
CA ARG A 151 -14.90 4.55 -13.35
C ARG A 151 -14.41 3.29 -14.08
N ILE A 152 -14.48 2.12 -13.44
CA ILE A 152 -13.94 0.86 -13.97
C ILE A 152 -14.96 0.14 -14.90
N ARG A 153 -16.23 0.58 -14.92
CA ARG A 153 -17.30 0.01 -15.78
C ARG A 153 -17.83 0.93 -16.88
N ARG A 154 -17.19 2.06 -17.19
CA ARG A 154 -17.53 2.83 -18.39
C ARG A 154 -16.29 3.22 -19.18
N LYS A 155 -15.97 2.36 -20.13
CA LYS A 155 -15.71 2.81 -21.49
C LYS A 155 -16.22 1.72 -22.42
N ASP A 156 -17.48 1.88 -22.82
CA ASP A 156 -17.96 1.40 -24.12
C ASP A 156 -17.08 2.00 -25.23
#